data_AF-A0A7Y0TP98-F1
#
_entry.id   AF-A0A7Y0TP98-F1
#
_cell.length_a   1.000
_cell.length_b   1.000
_cell.length_c   1.000
_cell.angle_alpha   90.00
_cell.angle_beta   90.00
_cell.angle_gamma   90.00
#
_symmetry.space_group_name_H-M   'P 1'
#
loop_
_entity.id
_entity.type
_entity.pdbx_description
1 polymer ?
#
loop_
_entity_poly.entity_id
_entity_poly.type
_entity_poly.pdbx_seq_one_letter_code
_entity_poly.pdbx_strand_id
1 'polypeptide(L)' 'MNTQLLQQASMLDVNEQMELVEAIWNGIVSRDAAPSLTDAQITELDRRIADHVANPNDVIGWDEVKAAALAKVKQ' A
#
# COMPACT_ATOMS: atom_id res chain seq x y z
N MET A 1 -15.01 -3.84 15.76
CA MET A 1 -14.74 -4.50 14.47
C MET A 1 -15.88 -5.46 14.18
N ASN A 2 -16.51 -5.39 13.00
CA ASN A 2 -17.61 -6.29 12.65
C ASN A 2 -17.04 -7.65 12.21
N THR A 3 -16.89 -8.58 13.16
CA THR A 3 -16.29 -9.89 12.94
C THR A 3 -17.11 -10.78 12.01
N GLN A 4 -18.43 -10.61 11.98
CA GLN A 4 -19.32 -11.32 11.07
C GLN A 4 -19.05 -10.93 9.61
N LEU A 5 -18.89 -9.64 9.33
CA LEU A 5 -18.58 -9.15 7.98
C LEU A 5 -17.22 -9.67 7.50
N LEU A 6 -16.22 -9.71 8.39
CA LEU A 6 -14.91 -10.28 8.07
C LEU A 6 -14.99 -11.76 7.75
N GLN A 7 -15.80 -12.53 8.50
CA GLN A 7 -16.04 -13.94 8.19
C GLN A 7 -16.68 -14.11 6.80
N GLN A 8 -17.68 -13.28 6.47
CA GLN A 8 -18.32 -13.32 5.15
C GLN A 8 -17.33 -13.00 4.02
N ALA A 9 -16.53 -11.94 4.17
CA ALA A 9 -15.49 -11.59 3.20
C ALA A 9 -14.46 -12.71 3.02
N SER A 10 -14.06 -13.39 4.11
CA SER A 10 -13.10 -14.49 4.06
C SER A 10 -13.60 -15.76 3.35
N MET A 11 -14.92 -15.88 3.14
CA MET A 11 -15.53 -17.01 2.41
C MET A 11 -15.60 -16.79 0.89
N LEU A 12 -15.35 -15.56 0.42
CA LEU A 12 -15.23 -15.25 -1.00
C LEU A 12 -13.95 -15.86 -1.57
N ASP A 13 -13.89 -16.06 -2.89
CA ASP A 13 -12.61 -16.43 -3.50
C ASP A 13 -11.62 -15.25 -3.49
N VAL A 14 -10.34 -15.54 -3.69
CA VAL A 14 -9.28 -14.52 -3.54
C VAL A 14 -9.48 -13.33 -4.50
N ASN A 15 -10.01 -13.53 -5.70
CA ASN A 15 -10.24 -12.43 -6.63
C ASN A 15 -11.37 -11.52 -6.12
N GLU A 16 -12.48 -12.10 -5.68
CA GLU A 16 -13.60 -11.38 -5.08
C GLU A 16 -13.17 -10.63 -3.80
N GLN A 17 -12.29 -11.24 -2.98
CA GLN A 17 -11.71 -10.58 -1.82
C GLN A 17 -10.92 -9.33 -2.22
N MET A 18 -10.08 -9.43 -3.26
CA MET A 18 -9.29 -8.31 -3.76
C MET A 18 -10.18 -7.20 -4.34
N GLU A 19 -11.20 -7.56 -5.12
CA GLU A 19 -12.19 -6.61 -5.65
C GLU A 19 -12.95 -5.89 -4.53
N LEU A 20 -13.34 -6.61 -3.47
CA LEU A 20 -14.00 -6.03 -2.31
C LEU A 20 -13.09 -5.05 -1.56
N VAL A 21 -11.83 -5.41 -1.35
CA VAL A 21 -10.83 -4.53 -0.72
C VAL A 21 -10.66 -3.25 -1.52
N GLU A 22 -10.53 -3.36 -2.84
CA GLU A 22 -10.40 -2.21 -3.74
C GLU A 22 -11.65 -1.33 -3.74
N ALA A 23 -12.84 -1.93 -3.82
CA ALA A 23 -14.11 -1.20 -3.79
C ALA A 23 -14.30 -0.41 -2.49
N ILE A 24 -13.98 -1.01 -1.34
CA ILE A 24 -14.02 -0.34 -0.04
C ILE A 24 -13.02 0.82 -0.01
N TRP A 25 -11.78 0.58 -0.45
CA TRP A 25 -10.72 1.58 -0.48
C TRP A 25 -11.11 2.79 -1.35
N ASN A 26 -11.56 2.54 -2.58
CA ASN A 26 -12.04 3.57 -3.50
C ASN A 26 -13.24 4.33 -2.93
N GLY A 27 -14.15 3.65 -2.21
CA GLY A 27 -15.26 4.28 -1.51
C GLY A 27 -14.83 5.21 -0.37
N ILE A 28 -13.74 4.93 0.33
CA ILE A 28 -13.20 5.81 1.38
C ILE A 28 -12.62 7.08 0.74
N VAL A 29 -11.81 6.92 -0.30
CA VAL A 29 -11.18 8.03 -1.02
C VAL A 29 -12.22 8.93 -1.67
N SER A 30 -13.26 8.37 -2.30
CA SER A 30 -14.29 9.14 -3.01
C SER A 30 -15.17 10.00 -2.09
N ARG A 31 -15.20 9.69 -0.79
CA ARG A 31 -15.91 10.48 0.23
C ARG A 31 -15.02 11.51 0.93
N ASP A 32 -13.79 11.70 0.47
CA ASP A 32 -12.78 12.55 1.12
C ASP A 32 -12.57 12.18 2.60
N ALA A 33 -12.73 10.88 2.91
CA ALA A 33 -12.59 10.34 4.26
C ALA A 33 -11.15 9.84 4.53
N ALA A 34 -10.21 10.13 3.61
CA ALA A 34 -8.81 9.87 3.84
C ALA A 34 -8.29 10.81 4.94
N PRO A 35 -7.57 10.31 5.95
CA PRO A 35 -7.02 11.17 6.99
C PRO A 35 -6.03 12.16 6.38
N SER A 36 -6.10 13.42 6.82
CA SER A 36 -5.07 14.40 6.49
C SER A 36 -3.72 13.94 7.03
N LEU A 37 -2.67 14.26 6.29
CA LEU A 37 -1.30 14.03 6.74
C LEU A 37 -0.98 14.96 7.91
N THR A 38 -0.19 14.47 8.86
CA THR A 38 0.41 15.32 9.90
C THR A 38 1.56 16.15 9.32
N ASP A 39 1.90 17.27 9.96
CA ASP A 39 3.03 18.11 9.54
C ASP A 39 4.34 17.32 9.45
N ALA A 40 4.55 16.38 10.37
CA ALA A 40 5.70 15.49 10.36
C ALA A 40 5.72 14.56 9.14
N GLN A 41 4.56 14.04 8.73
CA GLN A 41 4.44 13.21 7.54
C GLN A 41 4.66 14.03 6.26
N ILE A 42 4.08 15.23 6.18
CA ILE A 42 4.30 16.15 5.06
C ILE A 42 5.80 16.47 4.92
N THR A 43 6.44 16.87 6.02
CA THR A 43 7.87 17.18 6.05
C THR A 43 8.74 16.01 5.58
N GLU A 44 8.42 14.79 6.01
CA GLU A 44 9.16 13.59 5.59
C GLU A 44 8.95 13.28 4.10
N LEU A 45 7.74 13.46 3.57
CA LEU A 45 7.48 13.28 2.14
C LEU A 45 8.24 14.31 1.31
N ASP A 46 8.20 15.59 1.70
CA ASP A 46 8.94 16.66 1.02
C ASP A 46 10.45 16.37 1.01
N ARG A 47 11.00 15.90 2.15
CA ARG A 47 12.41 15.51 2.25
C ARG A 47 12.74 14.36 1.30
N ARG A 48 11.90 13.31 1.22
CA ARG A 48 12.12 12.16 0.32
C ARG A 48 12.03 12.55 -1.15
N ILE A 49 11.12 13.45 -1.50
CA ILE A 49 10.99 13.97 -2.87
C ILE A 49 12.26 14.74 -3.25
N ALA A 50 12.72 15.66 -2.40
CA ALA A 50 13.93 16.43 -2.65
C ALA A 50 15.18 15.53 -2.78
N ASP A 51 15.28 14.52 -1.91
CA ASP A 51 16.37 13.54 -1.93
C ASP A 51 16.38 12.73 -3.23
N HIS A 52 15.23 12.22 -3.67
CA HIS A 52 15.14 11.48 -4.93
C HIS A 52 15.45 12.36 -6.16
N VAL A 53 15.02 13.63 -6.15
CA VAL A 53 15.35 14.58 -7.21
C VAL A 53 16.86 14.84 -7.27
N ALA A 54 17.53 14.94 -6.11
CA ALA A 54 18.98 15.09 -6.04
C ALA A 54 19.74 13.80 -6.42
N ASN A 55 19.15 12.64 -6.10
CA ASN A 55 19.74 11.31 -6.23
C ASN A 55 18.82 10.37 -7.04
N PRO A 56 18.59 10.63 -8.35
CA PRO A 56 17.59 9.88 -9.13
C PRO A 56 17.93 8.40 -9.32
N ASN A 57 19.21 8.04 -9.21
CA ASN A 57 19.71 6.68 -9.32
C ASN A 57 19.90 5.98 -7.97
N ASP A 58 19.60 6.65 -6.85
CA ASP A 58 19.61 6.03 -5.51
C ASP A 58 18.32 5.25 -5.29
N VAL A 59 18.16 4.22 -6.11
CA VAL A 59 17.00 3.34 -6.14
C VAL A 59 17.46 1.89 -6.33
N ILE A 60 16.69 0.95 -5.80
CA ILE A 60 16.88 -0.47 -6.08
C ILE A 60 15.95 -0.86 -7.23
N GLY A 61 16.50 -1.48 -8.26
CA GLY A 61 15.72 -1.94 -9.41
C GLY A 61 14.66 -2.96 -9.00
N TRP A 62 13.48 -2.92 -9.64
CA TRP A 62 12.40 -3.86 -9.33
C TRP A 62 12.82 -5.33 -9.43
N ASP A 63 13.65 -5.68 -10.42
CA ASP A 63 14.14 -7.05 -10.59
C ASP A 63 14.96 -7.52 -9.38
N GLU A 64 15.76 -6.63 -8.79
CA GLU A 64 16.55 -6.93 -7.59
C GLU A 64 15.64 -7.08 -6.36
N VAL A 65 14.69 -6.16 -6.15
CA VAL A 65 13.70 -6.25 -5.06
C VAL A 65 12.91 -7.56 -5.15
N LYS A 66 12.43 -7.90 -6.36
CA LYS A 66 11.67 -9.11 -6.63
C LYS A 66 12.50 -10.37 -6.39
N ALA A 67 13.74 -10.39 -6.86
CA ALA A 67 14.66 -11.51 -6.64
C ALA A 67 14.91 -11.74 -5.14
N ALA A 68 15.16 -10.66 -4.38
CA ALA A 68 15.35 -10.72 -2.94
C ALA A 68 14.10 -11.21 -2.20
N ALA A 69 12.91 -10.76 -2.59
CA ALA A 69 11.65 -11.21 -2.01
C ALA A 69 11.38 -12.70 -2.26
N LEU A 70 11.57 -13.17 -3.50
CA LEU A 70 11.40 -14.59 -3.86
C LEU A 70 12.41 -15.51 -3.16
N ALA A 71 13.65 -15.04 -2.96
CA ALA A 71 14.65 -15.79 -2.20
C ALA A 71 14.23 -16.04 -0.75
N LYS A 72 13.55 -15.05 -0.12
CA LYS A 72 13.05 -15.18 1.26
C LYS A 72 11.90 -16.18 1.41
N VAL A 73 11.03 -16.30 0.40
CA VAL A 73 9.88 -17.23 0.43
C VAL A 73 10.31 -18.69 0.27
N LYS A 74 11.52 -18.96 -0.23
CA LYS A 74 12.06 -20.31 -0.42
C LYS A 74 12.80 -20.88 0.79
N GLN A 75 12.99 -20.10 1.85
CA GLN A 75 13.61 -20.51 3.12
C GLN A 75 12.52 -20.92 4.12
#